data_AF-X1BUP2-F1
#
_entry.id   AF-X1BUP2-F1
#
_cell.length_a   1.000
_cell.length_b   1.000
_cell.length_c   1.000
_cell.angle_alpha   90.00
_cell.angle_beta   90.00
_cell.angle_gamma   90.00
#
_symmetry.space_group_name_H-M   'P 1'
#
loop_
_entity.id
_entity.type
_entity.pdbx_description
1 polymer ?
#
loop_
_entity_poly.entity_id
_entity_poly.type
_entity_poly.pdbx_seq_one_letter_code
_entity_poly.pdbx_strand_id
1 'polypeptide(L)'
;KVAKEKRHGATFVVFPDKITHQDQRLRDRINLKYVVDEVCIWDELIEESIAYREYFRRLFPRKHVFLTELEDAKPQQLKELIQWEKRREWAGEEIREFELFVASLSGIDGCVVLTTKLRVLGFGGEILAQSPSLTRVKVAHDPYGHQTSDQNITFFGTRHRSAFRICSSFEDCVAFVVSQDGGVKAIKRVGPDVLFWPDVNMGRLDL
;
A
#
# COMPACT_ATOMS: atom_id res chain seq x y z
N LYS A 1 8.50 0.86 -0.69
CA LYS A 1 9.98 0.87 -0.80
C LYS A 1 10.59 2.21 -0.39
N VAL A 2 10.16 3.32 -0.99
CA VAL A 2 10.68 4.69 -0.74
C VAL A 2 10.75 5.07 0.75
N ALA A 3 9.72 4.79 1.55
CA ALA A 3 9.73 5.10 2.98
C ALA A 3 10.86 4.39 3.76
N LYS A 4 11.20 3.15 3.37
CA LYS A 4 12.33 2.39 3.98
C LYS A 4 13.67 3.08 3.70
N GLU A 5 13.84 3.63 2.50
CA GLU A 5 15.09 4.28 2.07
C GLU A 5 15.38 5.57 2.86
N LYS A 6 14.33 6.23 3.39
CA LYS A 6 14.45 7.43 4.23
C LYS A 6 14.92 7.14 5.68
N ARG A 7 15.13 5.87 6.06
CA ARG A 7 15.62 5.43 7.39
C ARG A 7 14.84 6.00 8.58
N HIS A 8 13.57 6.30 8.40
CA HIS A 8 12.64 6.65 9.47
C HIS A 8 11.64 5.51 9.58
N GLY A 9 11.40 5.03 10.81
CA GLY A 9 10.36 4.02 11.01
C GLY A 9 9.00 4.63 10.67
N ALA A 10 8.21 3.96 9.84
CA ALA A 10 6.93 4.48 9.35
C ALA A 10 5.78 3.56 9.74
N THR A 11 4.59 4.14 9.96
CA THR A 11 3.34 3.39 10.15
C THR A 11 2.32 3.87 9.14
N PHE A 12 1.76 2.96 8.36
CA PHE A 12 0.65 3.22 7.45
C PHE A 12 -0.57 2.44 7.95
N VAL A 13 -1.75 3.07 7.95
CA VAL A 13 -3.00 2.38 8.24
C VAL A 13 -3.93 2.55 7.05
N VAL A 14 -4.34 1.43 6.46
CA VAL A 14 -5.18 1.37 5.26
C VAL A 14 -6.58 0.95 5.66
N PHE A 15 -7.56 1.80 5.40
CA PHE A 15 -8.97 1.55 5.65
C PHE A 15 -9.72 1.24 4.35
N PRO A 16 -10.91 0.61 4.41
CA PRO A 16 -11.78 0.49 3.25
C PRO A 16 -12.11 1.86 2.63
N ASP A 17 -12.24 1.95 1.31
CA ASP A 17 -12.52 3.20 0.58
C ASP A 17 -13.80 3.95 1.01
N LYS A 18 -14.76 3.26 1.64
CA LYS A 18 -15.96 3.88 2.23
C LYS A 18 -15.66 4.76 3.45
N ILE A 19 -14.47 4.67 4.04
CA ILE A 19 -14.07 5.46 5.21
C ILE A 19 -13.52 6.81 4.74
N THR A 20 -14.03 7.87 5.35
CA THR A 20 -13.54 9.25 5.15
C THR A 20 -12.91 9.77 6.44
N HIS A 21 -12.22 10.91 6.37
CA HIS A 21 -11.65 11.57 7.55
C HIS A 21 -12.71 11.99 8.59
N GLN A 22 -13.99 12.08 8.19
CA GLN A 22 -15.11 12.44 9.06
C GLN A 22 -15.78 11.23 9.72
N ASP A 23 -15.46 10.00 9.29
CA ASP A 23 -16.06 8.78 9.82
C ASP A 23 -15.77 8.66 11.33
N GLN A 24 -16.82 8.57 12.13
CA GLN A 24 -16.69 8.50 13.59
C GLN A 24 -15.85 7.30 14.03
N ARG A 25 -15.97 6.15 13.35
CA ARG A 25 -15.22 4.94 13.70
C ARG A 25 -13.72 5.13 13.52
N LEU A 26 -13.31 5.96 12.56
CA LEU A 26 -11.92 6.37 12.37
C LEU A 26 -11.51 7.34 13.48
N ARG A 27 -12.29 8.41 13.69
CA ARG A 27 -11.98 9.47 14.67
C ARG A 27 -11.91 8.99 16.11
N ASP A 28 -12.69 7.96 16.47
CA ASP A 28 -12.63 7.30 17.78
C ASP A 28 -11.31 6.56 18.02
N ARG A 29 -10.56 6.25 16.96
CA ARG A 29 -9.39 5.36 16.99
C ARG A 29 -8.10 6.02 16.54
N ILE A 30 -8.18 7.05 15.71
CA ILE A 30 -7.04 7.80 15.19
C ILE A 30 -7.35 9.29 15.24
N ASN A 31 -6.53 10.04 15.96
CA ASN A 31 -6.55 11.49 15.93
C ASN A 31 -5.63 11.98 14.81
N LEU A 32 -6.21 12.42 13.69
CA LEU A 32 -5.46 12.96 12.54
C LEU A 32 -5.06 14.41 12.80
N LYS A 33 -3.75 14.68 12.90
CA LYS A 33 -3.23 16.04 13.06
C LYS A 33 -3.34 16.86 11.77
N TYR A 34 -3.11 16.23 10.62
CA TYR A 34 -3.17 16.87 9.31
C TYR A 34 -4.09 16.06 8.41
N VAL A 35 -5.23 16.64 8.04
CA VAL A 35 -6.19 16.03 7.12
C VAL A 35 -5.83 16.44 5.70
N VAL A 36 -5.77 15.46 4.80
CA VAL A 36 -5.51 15.63 3.37
C VAL A 36 -6.40 14.60 2.70
N ASP A 37 -7.59 14.97 2.22
CA ASP A 37 -8.59 14.03 1.66
C ASP A 37 -8.78 14.20 0.14
N GLU A 38 -8.04 15.13 -0.46
CA GLU A 38 -8.15 15.46 -1.90
C GLU A 38 -7.13 14.69 -2.76
N VAL A 39 -6.20 13.95 -2.15
CA VAL A 39 -5.12 13.26 -2.87
C VAL A 39 -5.45 11.77 -3.00
N CYS A 40 -5.67 11.31 -4.23
CA CYS A 40 -6.00 9.92 -4.57
C CYS A 40 -5.41 9.57 -5.94
N ILE A 41 -4.67 8.47 -6.04
CA ILE A 41 -3.94 8.04 -7.25
C ILE A 41 -4.61 6.86 -7.98
N TRP A 42 -5.85 6.53 -7.59
CA TRP A 42 -6.51 5.30 -8.03
C TRP A 42 -6.74 5.25 -9.55
N ASP A 43 -7.12 6.38 -10.14
CA ASP A 43 -7.43 6.46 -11.55
C ASP A 43 -6.15 6.36 -12.39
N GLU A 44 -5.03 6.90 -11.89
CA GLU A 44 -3.70 6.76 -12.49
C GLU A 44 -3.18 5.33 -12.41
N LEU A 45 -3.44 4.60 -11.32
CA LEU A 45 -3.13 3.16 -11.24
C LEU A 45 -3.93 2.32 -12.24
N ILE A 46 -5.21 2.66 -12.44
CA ILE A 46 -6.03 2.03 -13.47
C ILE A 46 -5.48 2.37 -14.86
N GLU A 47 -5.13 3.64 -15.09
CA GLU A 47 -4.57 4.10 -16.36
C GLU A 47 -3.24 3.43 -16.68
N GLU A 48 -2.33 3.29 -15.71
CA GLU A 48 -1.07 2.56 -15.89
C GLU A 48 -1.34 1.10 -16.30
N SER A 49 -2.28 0.43 -15.64
CA SER A 49 -2.66 -0.95 -15.96
C SER A 49 -3.22 -1.08 -17.38
N ILE A 50 -4.07 -0.14 -17.79
CA ILE A 50 -4.64 -0.08 -19.14
C ILE A 50 -3.53 0.19 -20.16
N ALA A 51 -2.71 1.21 -19.92
CA ALA A 51 -1.65 1.64 -20.83
C ALA A 51 -0.58 0.55 -21.00
N TYR A 52 -0.20 -0.13 -19.92
CA TYR A 52 0.70 -1.27 -19.95
C TYR A 52 0.15 -2.39 -20.85
N ARG A 53 -1.11 -2.81 -20.62
CA ARG A 53 -1.76 -3.83 -21.44
C ARG A 53 -1.85 -3.43 -22.91
N GLU A 54 -2.31 -2.22 -23.19
CA GLU A 54 -2.53 -1.73 -24.55
C GLU A 54 -1.22 -1.48 -25.32
N TYR A 55 -0.14 -1.09 -24.62
CA TYR A 55 1.21 -1.02 -25.16
C TYR A 55 1.69 -2.42 -25.57
N PHE A 56 1.69 -3.39 -24.65
CA PHE A 56 2.20 -4.73 -24.95
C PHE A 56 1.35 -5.48 -25.99
N ARG A 57 0.03 -5.28 -25.99
CA ARG A 57 -0.86 -5.82 -27.03
C ARG A 57 -0.50 -5.30 -28.43
N ARG A 58 -0.02 -4.06 -28.54
CA ARG A 58 0.40 -3.46 -29.82
C ARG A 58 1.85 -3.74 -30.16
N LEU A 59 2.71 -3.82 -29.16
CA LEU A 59 4.12 -4.18 -29.34
C LEU A 59 4.24 -5.61 -29.87
N PHE A 60 3.35 -6.51 -29.43
CA PHE A 60 3.28 -7.90 -29.88
C PHE A 60 1.99 -8.19 -30.64
N PRO A 61 1.82 -7.69 -31.88
CA PRO A 61 0.63 -7.96 -32.69
C PRO A 61 0.49 -9.45 -33.04
N ARG A 62 1.60 -10.20 -32.98
CA ARG A 62 1.65 -11.66 -33.03
C ARG A 62 2.53 -12.16 -31.89
N LYS A 63 2.30 -13.39 -31.43
CA LYS A 63 3.04 -14.00 -30.33
C LYS A 63 4.55 -13.97 -30.65
N HIS A 64 5.34 -13.35 -29.77
CA HIS A 64 6.81 -13.23 -29.89
C HIS A 64 7.32 -12.47 -31.13
N VAL A 65 6.49 -11.66 -31.78
CA VAL A 65 6.92 -10.83 -32.91
C VAL A 65 6.73 -9.37 -32.53
N PHE A 66 7.81 -8.59 -32.52
CA PHE A 66 7.72 -7.17 -32.24
C PHE A 66 7.14 -6.44 -33.46
N LEU A 67 6.24 -5.48 -33.22
CA LEU A 67 5.69 -4.62 -34.28
C LEU A 67 6.80 -3.90 -35.06
N THR A 68 7.87 -3.53 -34.37
CA THR A 68 9.03 -2.83 -34.96
C THR A 68 9.88 -3.70 -35.88
N GLU A 69 9.68 -5.02 -35.86
CA GLU A 69 10.38 -6.00 -36.71
C GLU A 69 9.55 -6.41 -37.93
N LEU A 70 8.28 -5.98 -38.02
CA LEU A 70 7.41 -6.29 -39.15
C LEU A 70 7.72 -5.35 -40.32
N GLU A 71 8.16 -5.92 -41.44
CA GLU A 71 8.40 -5.18 -42.70
C GLU A 71 7.12 -4.48 -43.22
N ASP A 72 5.94 -5.04 -42.92
CA ASP A 72 4.63 -4.53 -43.34
C ASP A 72 3.92 -3.70 -42.26
N ALA A 73 4.62 -3.27 -41.20
CA ALA A 73 4.05 -2.44 -40.15
C ALA A 73 3.48 -1.12 -40.70
N LYS A 74 2.18 -0.88 -40.48
CA LYS A 74 1.53 0.36 -40.94
C LYS A 74 1.93 1.54 -40.06
N PRO A 75 2.13 2.75 -40.62
CA PRO A 75 2.44 3.95 -39.83
C PRO A 75 1.45 4.23 -38.70
N GLN A 76 0.18 3.88 -38.89
CA GLN A 76 -0.85 4.03 -37.86
C GLN A 76 -0.59 3.12 -36.64
N GLN A 77 -0.11 1.89 -36.85
CA GLN A 77 0.20 0.96 -35.76
C GLN A 77 1.37 1.48 -34.92
N LEU A 78 2.39 2.02 -35.58
CA LEU A 78 3.54 2.64 -34.90
C LEU A 78 3.12 3.88 -34.11
N LYS A 79 2.26 4.74 -34.69
CA LYS A 79 1.70 5.90 -33.98
C LYS A 79 0.94 5.51 -32.72
N GLU A 80 0.07 4.49 -32.81
CA GLU A 80 -0.65 4.00 -31.64
C GLU A 80 0.29 3.43 -30.58
N LEU A 81 1.30 2.65 -30.99
CA LEU A 81 2.30 2.12 -30.05
C LEU A 81 2.97 3.25 -29.24
N ILE A 82 3.45 4.29 -29.93
CA ILE A 82 4.07 5.46 -29.30
C ILE A 82 3.10 6.20 -28.38
N GLN A 83 1.83 6.34 -28.77
CA GLN A 83 0.82 6.97 -27.92
C GLN A 83 0.60 6.21 -26.61
N TRP A 84 0.52 4.88 -26.67
CA TRP A 84 0.34 4.05 -25.47
C TRP A 84 1.61 3.97 -24.62
N GLU A 85 2.79 4.00 -25.24
CA GLU A 85 4.05 4.11 -24.51
C GLU A 85 4.10 5.38 -23.67
N LYS A 86 3.76 6.54 -24.26
CA LYS A 86 3.71 7.81 -23.54
C LYS A 86 2.70 7.82 -22.40
N ARG A 87 1.52 7.23 -22.59
CA ARG A 87 0.52 7.10 -21.52
C ARG A 87 1.04 6.25 -20.36
N ARG A 88 1.74 5.15 -20.67
CA ARG A 88 2.36 4.28 -19.67
C ARG A 88 3.46 5.02 -18.90
N GLU A 89 4.31 5.76 -19.60
CA GLU A 89 5.37 6.57 -18.98
C GLU A 89 4.79 7.63 -18.06
N TRP A 90 3.82 8.42 -18.55
CA TRP A 90 3.15 9.46 -17.77
C TRP A 90 2.49 8.91 -16.50
N ALA A 91 1.68 7.85 -16.64
CA ALA A 91 1.03 7.24 -15.47
C ALA A 91 2.05 6.69 -14.47
N GLY A 92 3.16 6.12 -14.95
CA GLY A 92 4.26 5.65 -14.10
C GLY A 92 4.98 6.80 -13.36
N GLU A 93 5.12 7.97 -13.99
CA GLU A 93 5.67 9.17 -13.34
C GLU A 93 4.75 9.68 -12.21
N GLU A 94 3.45 9.83 -12.48
CA GLU A 94 2.45 10.25 -11.48
C GLU A 94 2.42 9.31 -10.26
N ILE A 95 2.43 7.98 -10.50
CA ILE A 95 2.48 6.98 -9.43
C ILE A 95 3.76 7.16 -8.60
N ARG A 96 4.91 7.35 -9.25
CA ARG A 96 6.18 7.55 -8.56
C ARG A 96 6.20 8.83 -7.72
N GLU A 97 5.63 9.91 -8.24
CA GLU A 97 5.50 11.16 -7.49
C GLU A 97 4.60 10.98 -6.27
N PHE A 98 3.48 10.27 -6.42
CA PHE A 98 2.61 9.91 -5.31
C PHE A 98 3.34 9.05 -4.25
N GLU A 99 4.13 8.06 -4.65
CA GLU A 99 4.94 7.27 -3.72
C GLU A 99 5.94 8.13 -2.93
N LEU A 100 6.62 9.06 -3.60
CA LEU A 100 7.55 10.01 -2.99
C LEU A 100 6.84 10.94 -1.99
N PHE A 101 5.65 11.42 -2.38
CA PHE A 101 4.77 12.24 -1.54
C PHE A 101 4.36 11.48 -0.28
N VAL A 102 3.74 10.31 -0.40
CA VAL A 102 3.32 9.49 0.76
C VAL A 102 4.49 9.12 1.67
N ALA A 103 5.64 8.77 1.08
CA ALA A 103 6.86 8.50 1.85
C ALA A 103 7.43 9.74 2.55
N SER A 104 7.15 10.96 2.06
CA SER A 104 7.50 12.20 2.77
C SER A 104 6.62 12.42 4.00
N LEU A 105 5.32 12.13 3.90
CA LEU A 105 4.37 12.25 5.00
C LEU A 105 4.72 11.33 6.17
N SER A 106 5.26 10.14 5.89
CA SER A 106 5.70 9.19 6.92
C SER A 106 6.94 9.61 7.70
N GLY A 107 7.59 10.72 7.33
CA GLY A 107 8.69 11.30 8.10
C GLY A 107 8.23 12.00 9.38
N ILE A 108 6.93 12.29 9.50
CA ILE A 108 6.32 12.91 10.67
C ILE A 108 5.93 11.80 11.67
N ASP A 109 6.13 12.06 12.97
CA ASP A 109 5.76 11.09 14.00
C ASP A 109 4.26 10.76 13.99
N GLY A 110 3.94 9.49 14.26
CA GLY A 110 2.60 8.93 14.12
C GLY A 110 2.43 8.05 12.88
N CYS A 111 1.23 8.07 12.30
CA CYS A 111 0.89 7.28 11.12
C CYS A 111 0.36 8.10 9.95
N VAL A 112 0.51 7.54 8.75
CA VAL A 112 -0.17 7.99 7.52
C VAL A 112 -1.40 7.11 7.32
N VAL A 113 -2.55 7.73 7.08
CA VAL A 113 -3.82 7.02 6.88
C VAL A 113 -4.22 7.09 5.41
N LEU A 114 -4.48 5.92 4.84
CA LEU A 114 -4.84 5.73 3.44
C LEU A 114 -6.15 4.94 3.34
N THR A 115 -6.79 4.97 2.19
CA THR A 115 -7.83 4.01 1.83
C THR A 115 -7.31 2.88 0.95
N THR A 116 -8.12 1.84 0.72
CA THR A 116 -7.84 0.76 -0.23
C THR A 116 -7.72 1.24 -1.68
N LYS A 117 -8.18 2.45 -1.99
CA LYS A 117 -7.96 3.12 -3.28
C LYS A 117 -6.76 4.08 -3.27
N LEU A 118 -5.91 4.00 -2.25
CA LEU A 118 -4.78 4.91 -2.05
C LEU A 118 -5.16 6.40 -2.02
N ARG A 119 -6.38 6.71 -1.56
CA ARG A 119 -6.71 8.07 -1.12
C ARG A 119 -5.99 8.31 0.20
N VAL A 120 -5.18 9.36 0.30
CA VAL A 120 -4.66 9.83 1.59
C VAL A 120 -5.85 10.44 2.34
N LEU A 121 -6.04 10.09 3.61
CA LEU A 121 -7.02 10.76 4.48
C LEU A 121 -6.33 11.78 5.39
N GLY A 122 -5.07 11.52 5.74
CA GLY A 122 -4.27 12.39 6.58
C GLY A 122 -2.98 11.74 7.08
N PHE A 123 -2.18 12.50 7.81
CA PHE A 123 -0.89 12.07 8.37
C PHE A 123 -0.62 12.71 9.73
N GLY A 124 0.44 12.24 10.40
CA GLY A 124 0.72 12.59 11.79
C GLY A 124 -0.36 12.07 12.74
N GLY A 125 -0.99 10.95 12.38
CA GLY A 125 -2.09 10.37 13.12
C GLY A 125 -1.63 9.68 14.39
N GLU A 126 -2.22 10.04 15.53
CA GLU A 126 -2.04 9.33 16.79
C GLU A 126 -3.08 8.21 16.90
N ILE A 127 -2.62 6.96 17.05
CA ILE A 127 -3.51 5.81 17.23
C ILE A 127 -3.97 5.77 18.70
N LEU A 128 -5.23 6.12 18.93
CA LEU A 128 -5.92 6.09 20.22
C LEU A 128 -6.59 4.74 20.52
N ALA A 129 -6.63 3.84 19.54
CA ALA A 129 -7.29 2.54 19.64
C ALA A 129 -6.88 1.77 20.90
N GLN A 130 -7.87 1.34 21.67
CA GLN A 130 -7.70 0.47 22.82
C GLN A 130 -8.22 -0.92 22.51
N SER A 131 -7.48 -1.93 22.95
CA SER A 131 -7.93 -3.33 22.93
C SER A 131 -7.40 -4.01 24.19
N PRO A 132 -8.07 -3.83 25.34
CA PRO A 132 -7.56 -4.30 26.64
C PRO A 132 -7.48 -5.83 26.72
N SER A 133 -8.29 -6.55 25.94
CA SER A 133 -8.26 -8.01 25.85
C SER A 133 -7.14 -8.55 24.94
N LEU A 134 -6.54 -7.70 24.07
CA LEU A 134 -5.49 -8.12 23.16
C LEU A 134 -4.16 -8.26 23.92
N THR A 135 -3.78 -9.50 24.21
CA THR A 135 -2.50 -9.84 24.87
C THR A 135 -1.54 -10.57 23.95
N ARG A 136 -2.06 -11.17 22.87
CA ARG A 136 -1.30 -11.99 21.92
C ARG A 136 -1.72 -11.73 20.48
N VAL A 137 -0.82 -12.02 19.56
CA VAL A 137 -1.06 -12.00 18.10
C VAL A 137 -0.62 -13.33 17.50
N LYS A 138 -1.20 -13.67 16.35
CA LYS A 138 -0.79 -14.82 15.53
C LYS A 138 0.31 -14.38 14.56
N VAL A 139 1.55 -14.79 14.80
CA VAL A 139 2.66 -14.57 13.87
C VAL A 139 2.51 -15.55 12.72
N ALA A 140 2.36 -15.04 11.50
CA ALA A 140 2.18 -15.85 10.30
C ALA A 140 3.53 -16.27 9.71
N HIS A 141 3.62 -17.54 9.33
CA HIS A 141 4.79 -18.16 8.69
C HIS A 141 4.59 -18.41 7.19
N ASP A 142 3.39 -18.12 6.67
CA ASP A 142 3.06 -18.18 5.25
C ASP A 142 2.20 -16.98 4.82
N PRO A 143 2.12 -16.66 3.51
CA PRO A 143 1.38 -15.51 3.00
C PRO A 143 -0.12 -15.53 3.27
N TYR A 144 -0.71 -16.72 3.46
CA TYR A 144 -2.14 -16.90 3.67
C TYR A 144 -2.52 -16.91 5.16
N GLY A 145 -1.53 -17.03 6.05
CA GLY A 145 -1.75 -17.06 7.49
C GLY A 145 -2.35 -18.38 7.99
N HIS A 146 -2.11 -19.49 7.28
CA HIS A 146 -2.56 -20.82 7.69
C HIS A 146 -1.67 -21.44 8.77
N GLN A 147 -0.38 -21.16 8.72
CA GLN A 147 0.63 -21.58 9.68
C GLN A 147 0.97 -20.39 10.58
N THR A 148 0.61 -20.48 11.85
CA THR A 148 0.82 -19.39 12.80
C THR A 148 1.39 -19.87 14.13
N SER A 149 2.08 -18.99 14.83
CA SER A 149 2.46 -19.16 16.23
C SER A 149 1.96 -17.98 17.08
N ASP A 150 1.67 -18.22 18.35
CA ASP A 150 1.22 -17.17 19.24
C ASP A 150 2.41 -16.40 19.85
N GLN A 151 2.38 -15.07 19.75
CA GLN A 151 3.37 -14.19 20.39
C GLN A 151 2.70 -13.15 21.28
N ASN A 152 3.23 -12.93 22.49
CA ASN A 152 2.74 -11.87 23.36
C ASN A 152 3.12 -10.50 22.80
N ILE A 153 2.16 -9.57 22.76
CA ILE A 153 2.37 -8.23 22.20
C ILE A 153 3.44 -7.41 22.94
N THR A 154 3.76 -7.76 24.19
CA THR A 154 4.79 -7.07 25.00
C THR A 154 6.19 -7.21 24.44
N PHE A 155 6.46 -8.23 23.62
CA PHE A 155 7.75 -8.43 22.95
C PHE A 155 8.01 -7.45 21.80
N PHE A 156 7.00 -6.68 21.37
CA PHE A 156 7.13 -5.74 20.27
C PHE A 156 7.17 -4.29 20.76
N GLY A 157 7.83 -3.41 19.99
CA GLY A 157 7.89 -1.98 20.27
C GLY A 157 6.54 -1.25 20.18
N THR A 158 6.51 0.02 20.60
CA THR A 158 5.29 0.84 20.67
C THR A 158 4.51 0.92 19.36
N ARG A 159 5.17 1.16 18.22
CA ARG A 159 4.49 1.24 16.90
C ARG A 159 3.74 -0.05 16.54
N HIS A 160 4.37 -1.21 16.76
CA HIS A 160 3.74 -2.51 16.54
C HIS A 160 2.53 -2.70 17.45
N ARG A 161 2.66 -2.38 18.75
CA ARG A 161 1.55 -2.51 19.69
C ARG A 161 0.38 -1.59 19.33
N SER A 162 0.63 -0.38 18.85
CA SER A 162 -0.42 0.51 18.32
C SER A 162 -1.07 -0.07 17.06
N ALA A 163 -0.27 -0.62 16.13
CA ALA A 163 -0.76 -1.31 14.94
C ALA A 163 -1.64 -2.53 15.27
N PHE A 164 -1.25 -3.34 16.27
CA PHE A 164 -2.07 -4.46 16.75
C PHE A 164 -3.41 -4.00 17.32
N ARG A 165 -3.41 -2.92 18.10
CA ARG A 165 -4.63 -2.38 18.71
C ARG A 165 -5.59 -1.81 17.67
N ILE A 166 -5.10 -1.06 16.69
CA ILE A 166 -5.99 -0.53 15.63
C ILE A 166 -6.63 -1.67 14.84
N CYS A 167 -5.85 -2.64 14.38
CA CYS A 167 -6.37 -3.81 13.64
C CYS A 167 -7.28 -4.69 14.49
N SER A 168 -7.02 -4.83 15.80
CA SER A 168 -7.95 -5.53 16.70
C SER A 168 -9.29 -4.79 16.81
N SER A 169 -9.25 -3.45 16.90
CA SER A 169 -10.42 -2.61 17.13
C SER A 169 -11.24 -2.29 15.88
N PHE A 170 -10.69 -2.49 14.69
CA PHE A 170 -11.32 -2.19 13.41
C PHE A 170 -11.10 -3.35 12.44
N GLU A 171 -12.17 -4.07 12.10
CA GLU A 171 -12.07 -5.39 11.46
C GLU A 171 -11.45 -5.36 10.06
N ASP A 172 -11.77 -4.32 9.28
CA ASP A 172 -11.43 -4.24 7.87
C ASP A 172 -10.17 -3.40 7.56
N CYS A 173 -9.38 -3.01 8.57
CA CYS A 173 -8.16 -2.23 8.32
C CYS A 173 -6.90 -3.09 8.29
N VAL A 174 -5.90 -2.63 7.54
CA VAL A 174 -4.56 -3.22 7.51
C VAL A 174 -3.56 -2.18 7.98
N ALA A 175 -2.67 -2.54 8.90
CA ALA A 175 -1.57 -1.68 9.30
C ALA A 175 -0.25 -2.21 8.74
N PHE A 176 0.55 -1.33 8.17
CA PHE A 176 1.91 -1.62 7.76
C PHE A 176 2.89 -0.88 8.66
N VAL A 177 3.84 -1.62 9.23
CA VAL A 177 4.94 -1.05 10.02
C VAL A 177 6.24 -1.26 9.25
N VAL A 178 6.92 -0.15 8.94
CA VAL A 178 8.23 -0.15 8.31
C VAL A 178 9.25 0.11 9.41
N SER A 179 10.10 -0.88 9.70
CA SER A 179 11.13 -0.73 10.73
C SER A 179 12.40 -0.08 10.18
N GLN A 180 13.13 0.61 11.06
CA GLN A 180 14.38 1.32 10.72
C GLN A 180 15.52 0.37 10.31
N ASP A 181 15.55 -0.83 10.90
CA ASP A 181 16.48 -1.93 10.61
C ASP A 181 16.12 -2.70 9.33
N GLY A 182 14.96 -2.40 8.74
CA GLY A 182 14.56 -2.84 7.42
C GLY A 182 13.53 -3.96 7.43
N GLY A 183 12.61 -3.88 6.48
CA GLY A 183 11.51 -4.83 6.32
C GLY A 183 10.17 -4.15 6.54
N VAL A 184 9.13 -4.69 5.90
CA VAL A 184 7.75 -4.24 6.09
C VAL A 184 6.98 -5.34 6.75
N LYS A 185 6.23 -4.96 7.77
CA LYS A 185 5.39 -5.85 8.54
C LYS A 185 3.94 -5.51 8.26
N ALA A 186 3.11 -6.51 8.03
CA ALA A 186 1.67 -6.32 7.90
C ALA A 186 0.96 -6.84 9.13
N ILE A 187 -0.07 -6.12 9.54
CA ILE A 187 -0.98 -6.50 10.61
C ILE A 187 -2.39 -6.42 10.06
N LYS A 188 -3.19 -7.47 10.28
CA LYS A 188 -4.61 -7.48 9.93
C LYS A 188 -5.38 -8.37 10.90
N ARG A 189 -6.64 -8.03 11.18
CA ARG A 189 -7.55 -8.95 11.85
C ARG A 189 -8.14 -9.96 10.85
N VAL A 190 -8.11 -11.24 11.21
CA VAL A 190 -8.74 -12.33 10.45
C VAL A 190 -9.59 -13.14 11.42
N GLY A 191 -10.90 -13.05 11.26
CA GLY A 191 -11.84 -13.63 12.23
C GLY A 191 -11.67 -13.00 13.62
N PRO A 192 -11.48 -13.81 14.69
CA PRO A 192 -11.23 -13.28 16.03
C PRO A 192 -9.78 -12.86 16.27
N ASP A 193 -8.83 -13.30 15.42
CA ASP A 193 -7.40 -13.17 15.67
C ASP A 193 -6.79 -11.95 14.96
N VAL A 194 -5.74 -11.39 15.56
CA VAL A 194 -4.87 -10.42 14.89
C VAL A 194 -3.65 -11.16 14.36
N LEU A 195 -3.52 -11.20 13.04
CA LEU A 195 -2.38 -11.79 12.34
C LEU A 195 -1.29 -10.74 12.13
N PHE A 196 -0.05 -11.18 12.27
CA PHE A 196 1.17 -10.40 12.08
C PHE A 196 2.10 -11.11 11.11
N TRP A 197 2.35 -10.51 9.95
CA TRP A 197 3.35 -10.98 9.00
C TRP A 197 4.66 -10.22 9.25
N PRO A 198 5.70 -10.90 9.76
CA PRO A 198 6.97 -10.25 10.15
C PRO A 198 7.78 -9.75 8.96
N ASP A 199 7.62 -10.39 7.81
CA ASP A 199 8.34 -10.09 6.57
C ASP A 199 7.41 -10.14 5.36
N VAL A 200 6.87 -8.98 5.00
CA VAL A 200 6.21 -8.79 3.72
C VAL A 200 7.29 -8.46 2.71
N ASN A 201 7.67 -9.46 1.92
CA ASN A 201 8.66 -9.28 0.88
C ASN A 201 8.05 -8.42 -0.24
N MET A 202 8.57 -7.21 -0.42
CA MET A 202 8.28 -6.37 -1.59
C MET A 202 9.14 -6.81 -2.78
N GLY A 203 9.16 -8.12 -3.04
CA GLY A 203 9.75 -8.65 -4.25
C GLY A 203 9.01 -8.05 -5.43
N ARG A 204 9.77 -7.62 -6.44
CA ARG A 204 9.21 -7.43 -7.78
C ARG A 204 8.53 -8.77 -8.11
N LEU A 205 7.28 -8.75 -8.57
CA LEU A 205 6.83 -9.83 -9.43
C LEU A 205 7.74 -9.73 -10.66
N ASP A 206 8.90 -10.37 -10.59
CA ASP A 206 9.78 -10.59 -11.73
C ASP A 206 9.00 -11.56 -12.63
N LEU A 207 8.08 -10.98 -13.41
CA LEU A 207 7.45 -11.59 -14.57
C LEU A 207 8.33 -11.31 -15.79
#